data_AF-A0A7V2KQ17-F1
#
_entry.id   AF-A0A7V2KQ17-F1
#
_cell.length_a   1.000
_cell.length_b   1.000
_cell.length_c   1.000
_cell.angle_alpha   90.00
_cell.angle_beta   90.00
_cell.angle_gamma   90.00
#
_symmetry.space_group_name_H-M   'P 1'
#
loop_
_entity.id
_entity.type
_entity.pdbx_description
1 polymer ?
#
loop_
_entity_poly.entity_id
_entity_poly.type
_entity_poly.pdbx_seq_one_letter_code
_entity_poly.pdbx_strand_id
1 'polypeptide(L)' 'MELARTFGGKKFMWDGRAYKDRREAEEVGQKYKDDGFEVELVEESGQCFVFTRRVVKEVVVEGKPI' A
#
# COMPACT_ATOMS: atom_id res chain seq x y z
N MET A 1 -11.82 -9.66 -9.06
CA MET A 1 -10.92 -8.73 -8.35
C MET A 1 -9.77 -9.55 -7.78
N GLU A 2 -8.54 -9.22 -8.17
CA GLU A 2 -7.34 -9.87 -7.63
C GLU A 2 -7.02 -9.26 -6.26
N LEU A 3 -6.87 -10.09 -5.22
CA LEU A 3 -6.59 -9.62 -3.84
C LEU A 3 -5.17 -9.05 -3.68
N ALA A 4 -4.27 -9.40 -4.59
CA ALA A 4 -2.91 -8.92 -4.60
C ALA A 4 -2.41 -8.77 -6.03
N ARG A 5 -1.59 -7.76 -6.27
CA ARG A 5 -0.90 -7.53 -7.55
C ARG A 5 0.59 -7.36 -7.34
N THR A 6 1.35 -7.68 -8.38
CA THR A 6 2.81 -7.54 -8.36
C THR A 6 3.20 -6.31 -9.17
N PHE A 7 3.84 -5.34 -8.53
CA PHE A 7 4.36 -4.12 -9.14
C PHE A 7 5.88 -4.13 -9.00
N GLY A 8 6.60 -4.05 -10.13
CA GLY A 8 8.07 -4.05 -10.13
C GLY A 8 8.70 -5.25 -9.41
N GLY A 9 8.09 -6.44 -9.50
CA GLY A 9 8.54 -7.65 -8.81
C GLY A 9 8.20 -7.72 -7.31
N LYS A 10 7.55 -6.71 -6.75
CA LYS A 10 7.08 -6.69 -5.36
C LYS A 10 5.59 -6.96 -5.31
N LYS A 11 5.14 -7.79 -4.36
CA LYS A 11 3.71 -8.08 -4.14
C LYS A 11 3.08 -7.01 -3.24
N PHE A 12 1.97 -6.44 -3.69
CA PHE A 12 1.13 -5.52 -2.95
C PHE A 12 -0.25 -6.14 -2.75
N MET A 13 -0.88 -5.84 -1.62
CA MET A 13 -2.22 -6.31 -1.29
C MET A 13 -3.23 -5.21 -1.49
N TRP A 14 -4.39 -5.56 -2.05
CA TRP A 14 -5.49 -4.62 -2.15
C TRP A 14 -6.04 -4.30 -0.76
N ASP A 15 -6.34 -3.03 -0.52
CA ASP A 15 -6.95 -2.52 0.70
C ASP A 15 -8.37 -3.09 0.97
N GLY A 16 -8.99 -3.71 -0.04
CA GLY A 16 -10.34 -4.27 0.06
C GLY A 16 -11.45 -3.27 -0.26
N ARG A 17 -11.09 -2.00 -0.56
CA ARG A 17 -12.03 -0.96 -0.96
C ARG A 17 -11.77 -0.46 -2.38
N ALA A 18 -12.86 -0.26 -3.12
CA ALA A 18 -12.87 0.36 -4.43
C ALA A 18 -13.36 1.81 -4.30
N TYR A 19 -12.61 2.73 -4.86
CA TYR A 19 -12.84 4.17 -4.79
C TYR A 19 -13.39 4.64 -6.13
N LYS A 20 -14.39 5.52 -6.15
CA LYS A 20 -14.84 6.14 -7.41
C LYS A 20 -13.95 7.30 -7.82
N ASP A 21 -13.47 8.04 -6.83
CA ASP A 21 -12.68 9.24 -7.03
C ASP A 21 -11.21 8.93 -6.82
N ARG A 22 -10.40 9.29 -7.81
CA ARG A 22 -8.93 9.21 -7.71
C ARG A 22 -8.41 9.97 -6.48
N ARG A 23 -9.02 11.11 -6.18
CA ARG A 23 -8.67 11.94 -5.01
C ARG A 23 -8.85 11.18 -3.69
N GLU A 24 -9.96 10.44 -3.52
CA GLU A 24 -10.19 9.62 -2.32
C GLU A 24 -9.13 8.52 -2.21
N ALA A 25 -8.79 7.87 -3.33
CA ALA A 25 -7.75 6.84 -3.36
C ALA A 25 -6.36 7.39 -3.06
N GLU A 26 -6.03 8.59 -3.56
CA GLU A 26 -4.78 9.30 -3.27
C GLU A 26 -4.66 9.68 -1.79
N GLU A 27 -5.74 10.20 -1.18
CA GLU A 27 -5.74 10.55 0.25
C GLU A 27 -5.55 9.32 1.14
N VAL A 28 -6.22 8.20 0.82
CA VAL A 28 -6.02 6.93 1.53
C VAL A 28 -4.61 6.41 1.32
N GLY A 29 -4.10 6.45 0.09
CA GLY A 29 -2.73 6.04 -0.22
C GLY A 29 -1.68 6.87 0.52
N GLN A 30 -1.92 8.17 0.70
CA GLN A 30 -1.02 9.04 1.45
C GLN A 30 -0.96 8.64 2.94
N LYS A 31 -2.09 8.26 3.55
CA LYS A 31 -2.12 7.76 4.94
C LYS A 31 -1.29 6.49 5.10
N TYR A 32 -1.42 5.55 4.17
CA TYR A 32 -0.62 4.32 4.19
C TYR A 32 0.87 4.60 4.01
N LYS A 33 1.24 5.56 3.15
CA LYS A 33 2.64 6.01 3.01
C LYS A 33 3.20 6.56 4.33
N ASP A 34 2.40 7.34 5.05
CA ASP A 34 2.77 7.89 6.37
C ASP A 34 2.97 6.78 7.42
N ASP A 35 2.15 5.73 7.36
CA ASP A 35 2.26 4.53 8.21
C ASP A 35 3.41 3.58 7.81
N GLY A 36 4.21 3.96 6.80
CA GLY A 36 5.38 3.18 6.36
C GLY A 36 5.08 2.09 5.33
N PHE A 37 3.98 2.20 4.60
CA PHE A 37 3.65 1.32 3.48
C PHE A 37 4.05 1.93 2.14
N GLU A 38 4.52 1.12 1.20
CA GLU A 38 4.51 1.46 -0.22
C GLU A 38 3.07 1.36 -0.73
N VAL A 39 2.66 2.30 -1.59
CA VAL A 39 1.30 2.33 -2.16
C VAL A 39 1.35 2.50 -3.66
N GLU A 40 0.60 1.66 -4.36
CA GLU A 40 0.32 1.71 -5.79
C GLU A 40 -1.17 1.92 -6.02
N LEU A 41 -1.51 2.83 -6.93
CA LEU A 41 -2.89 3.11 -7.33
C LEU A 41 -3.15 2.52 -8.70
N VAL A 42 -4.26 1.80 -8.83
CA VAL A 42 -4.69 1.23 -10.11
C VAL A 42 -6.08 1.73 -10.42
N GLU A 43 -6.28 2.25 -11.63
CA GLU A 43 -7.61 2.58 -12.14
C GLU A 43 -8.05 1.49 -13.12
N GLU A 44 -9.15 0.80 -12.80
CA GLU A 44 -9.80 -0.16 -13.71
C GLU A 44 -11.32 0.02 -13.69
N SER A 45 -11.96 -0.05 -14.85
CA SER A 45 -13.42 0.08 -15.01
C SER A 45 -14.02 1.34 -14.37
N GLY A 46 -13.28 2.45 -14.37
CA GLY A 46 -13.71 3.71 -13.76
C GLY A 46 -13.70 3.71 -12.23
N GLN A 47 -13.02 2.74 -11.61
CA GLN A 47 -12.80 2.66 -10.17
C GLN A 47 -11.30 2.67 -9.88
N CYS A 48 -10.91 3.34 -8.81
CA CYS A 48 -9.57 3.37 -8.27
C CYS A 48 -9.40 2.34 -7.16
N PHE A 49 -8.29 1.61 -7.18
CA PHE A 49 -7.93 0.58 -6.22
C PHE A 49 -6.60 0.93 -5.57
N VAL A 50 -6.55 0.81 -4.25
CA VAL A 50 -5.35 1.10 -3.46
C VAL A 50 -4.67 -0.22 -3.11
N PHE A 51 -3.44 -0.40 -3.58
CA PHE A 51 -2.61 -1.56 -3.28
C PHE A 51 -1.50 -1.12 -2.33
N THR A 52 -1.38 -1.76 -1.17
CA THR A 52 -0.41 -1.42 -0.14
C THR A 52 0.57 -2.56 0.11
N ARG A 53 1.79 -2.21 0.51
CA ARG A 53 2.83 -3.17 0.90
C ARG A 53 3.59 -2.60 2.08
N ARG A 54 3.64 -3.32 3.20
CA ARG A 54 4.40 -2.89 4.37
C ARG A 54 5.89 -2.88 4.04
N VAL A 55 6.56 -1.75 4.27
CA VAL A 55 8.02 -1.70 4.24
C VAL A 55 8.48 -1.90 5.66
N VAL A 56 9.05 -3.07 5.95
CA VAL A 56 9.76 -3.27 7.21
C VAL A 56 11.01 -2.40 7.13
N LYS A 57 10.93 -1.17 7.64
CA LYS A 57 12.12 -0.42 8.01
C LYS A 57 12.77 -1.24 9.12
N GLU A 58 13.95 -1.79 8.88
CA GLU A 58 14.74 -2.45 9.91
C GLU A 58 14.91 -1.45 11.07
N VAL A 59 14.09 -1.60 12.11
CA VAL A 59 14.35 -0.94 13.38
C VAL A 59 15.54 -1.71 13.93
N VAL A 60 16.72 -1.08 13.90
CA VAL A 60 17.87 -1.56 14.65
C VAL A 60 17.46 -1.55 16.12
N VAL A 61 16.95 -2.67 16.61
CA VAL A 61 16.81 -2.89 18.04
C VAL A 61 18.21 -3.16 18.54
N GLU A 62 18.90 -2.12 19.03
CA GLU A 62 20.11 -2.27 19.83
C GLU A 62 19.73 -2.98 21.15
N GLY A 63 19.49 -4.28 21.08
CA GLY A 63 19.49 -5.14 22.24
C GLY A 63 20.94 -5.26 22.72
N LYS A 64 21.34 -4.45 23.70
CA LYS A 64 22.56 -4.71 24.46
C LYS A 64 22.45 -6.13 25.04
N PRO A 65 23.36 -7.07 24.71
CA PRO A 65 23.44 -8.31 25.48
C PRO A 65 23.80 -7.95 26.92
N ILE A 66 23.00 -8.47 27.85
CA ILE A 66 23.25 -8.49 29.29
C ILE A 66 24.43 -9.40 29.63
#